data_AF-A0A7S2HBM4-F1
#
_entry.id   AF-A0A7S2HBM4-F1
#
_cell.length_a   1.000
_cell.length_b   1.000
_cell.length_c   1.000
_cell.angle_alpha   90.00
_cell.angle_beta   90.00
_cell.angle_gamma   90.00
#
_symmetry.space_group_name_H-M   'P 1'
#
loop_
_entity.id
_entity.type
_entity.pdbx_description
1 polymer ?
#
loop_
_entity_poly.entity_id
_entity_poly.type
_entity_poly.pdbx_seq_one_letter_code
_entity_poly.pdbx_strand_id
1 'polypeptide(L)'
;VQSDWLYASDLEAQIRRIGADAIDVLSLPRMAVCSNAPFAAPHLKALVMEHWAVEQWSQLMDNPQRMNLLEEGAFVVSQWADPQVDVARCRKMLGDIVDRVRKQVDSRASTEAHIEAMRVVLFDEMKFCGDSDNYYDTCNSCIDKVLSTRKGIPLSLSVV
;
A
#
# COMPACT_ATOMS: atom_id res chain seq x y z
N VAL A 1 13.65 8.09 -34.48
CA VAL A 1 14.63 7.43 -33.57
C VAL A 1 15.27 8.43 -32.62
N GLN A 2 16.14 9.36 -33.05
CA GLN A 2 16.80 10.31 -32.13
C GLN A 2 15.84 11.39 -31.56
N SER A 3 14.79 11.74 -32.32
CA SER A 3 13.69 12.62 -31.91
C SER A 3 12.79 12.02 -30.83
N ASP A 4 12.58 10.69 -30.87
CA ASP A 4 11.65 10.00 -29.98
C ASP A 4 12.22 9.88 -28.55
N TRP A 5 13.55 9.81 -28.42
CA TRP A 5 14.26 9.79 -27.14
C TRP A 5 14.26 11.15 -26.43
N LEU A 6 14.45 12.25 -27.17
CA LEU A 6 14.33 13.62 -26.64
C LEU A 6 12.91 13.92 -26.15
N TYR A 7 11.90 13.44 -26.88
CA TYR A 7 10.50 13.59 -26.50
C TYR A 7 10.15 12.78 -25.24
N ALA A 8 10.70 11.57 -25.10
CA ALA A 8 10.51 10.75 -23.91
C ALA A 8 11.14 11.38 -22.66
N SER A 9 12.36 11.95 -22.75
CA SER A 9 13.02 12.62 -21.62
C SER A 9 12.30 13.91 -21.17
N ASP A 10 11.78 14.70 -22.11
CA ASP A 10 11.01 15.90 -21.79
C ASP A 10 9.66 15.55 -21.15
N LEU A 11 9.01 14.47 -21.63
CA LEU A 11 7.78 13.97 -21.06
C LEU A 11 7.99 13.42 -19.64
N GLU A 12 9.08 12.69 -19.39
CA GLU A 12 9.47 12.26 -18.03
C GLU A 12 9.71 13.45 -17.10
N ALA A 13 10.40 14.48 -17.56
CA ALA A 13 10.64 15.69 -16.77
C ALA A 13 9.34 16.43 -16.43
N GLN A 14 8.41 16.53 -17.39
CA GLN A 14 7.08 17.12 -17.16
C GLN A 14 6.24 16.28 -16.20
N ILE A 15 6.28 14.96 -16.32
CA ILE A 15 5.54 14.04 -15.46
C ILE A 15 6.07 14.07 -14.02
N ARG A 16 7.39 14.11 -13.84
CA ARG A 16 8.01 14.35 -12.52
C ARG A 16 7.57 15.69 -11.92
N ARG A 17 7.36 16.70 -12.76
CA ARG A 17 6.90 18.04 -12.33
C ARG A 17 5.42 18.07 -11.94
N ILE A 18 4.57 17.26 -12.57
CA ILE A 18 3.13 17.19 -12.28
C ILE A 18 2.86 16.26 -11.07
N GLY A 19 3.68 15.23 -10.87
CA GLY A 19 3.60 14.38 -9.68
C GLY A 19 2.27 13.61 -9.56
N ALA A 20 1.71 13.56 -8.36
CA ALA A 20 0.51 12.78 -8.03
C ALA A 20 -0.70 13.08 -8.95
N ASP A 21 -0.84 14.33 -9.40
CA ASP A 21 -1.96 14.79 -10.24
C ASP A 21 -1.98 14.09 -11.61
N ALA A 22 -0.86 13.54 -12.07
CA ALA A 22 -0.80 12.77 -13.32
C ALA A 22 -1.38 11.35 -13.17
N ILE A 23 -1.48 10.81 -11.95
CA ILE A 23 -1.89 9.42 -11.68
C ILE A 23 -3.33 9.17 -12.15
N ASP A 24 -4.24 10.09 -11.85
CA ASP A 24 -5.65 9.97 -12.23
C ASP A 24 -5.83 9.95 -13.75
N VAL A 25 -5.12 10.84 -14.46
CA VAL A 25 -5.16 10.94 -15.92
C VAL A 25 -4.56 9.70 -16.58
N LEU A 26 -3.41 9.22 -16.08
CA LEU A 26 -2.73 8.02 -16.59
C LEU A 26 -3.48 6.72 -16.26
N SER A 27 -4.37 6.76 -15.26
CA SER A 27 -5.22 5.63 -14.89
C SER A 27 -6.51 5.53 -15.72
N LEU A 28 -6.79 6.50 -16.60
CA LEU A 28 -7.96 6.48 -17.47
C LEU A 28 -7.80 5.44 -18.60
N PRO A 29 -8.84 4.63 -18.90
CA PRO A 29 -8.80 3.62 -19.97
C PRO A 29 -8.48 4.16 -21.36
N ARG A 30 -8.77 5.45 -21.61
CA ARG A 30 -8.59 6.11 -22.91
C ARG A 30 -7.12 6.36 -23.29
N MET A 31 -6.21 6.47 -22.32
CA MET A 31 -4.77 6.71 -22.61
C MET A 31 -4.05 5.46 -23.11
N ALA A 32 -4.58 4.27 -22.84
CA ALA A 32 -4.03 3.00 -23.35
C ALA A 32 -4.18 2.84 -24.88
N VAL A 33 -4.98 3.71 -25.54
CA VAL A 33 -5.39 3.57 -26.95
C VAL A 33 -4.73 4.63 -27.86
N CYS A 34 -3.82 5.47 -27.35
CA CYS A 34 -3.07 6.39 -28.21
C CYS A 34 -2.18 5.60 -29.18
N SER A 35 -2.56 5.61 -30.45
CA SER A 35 -2.16 4.70 -31.54
C SER A 35 -0.67 4.68 -31.91
N ASN A 36 0.18 5.47 -31.24
CA ASN A 36 1.62 5.52 -31.53
C ASN A 36 2.52 5.05 -30.38
N ALA A 37 2.01 4.72 -29.18
CA ALA A 37 2.84 4.14 -28.12
C ALA A 37 2.02 3.46 -27.00
N PRO A 38 1.31 2.34 -27.27
CA PRO A 38 0.57 1.59 -26.24
C PRO A 38 1.46 1.11 -25.07
N PHE A 39 2.78 1.04 -25.26
CA PHE A 39 3.76 0.71 -24.22
C PHE A 39 4.19 1.88 -23.34
N ALA A 40 3.86 3.13 -23.70
CA ALA A 40 4.29 4.30 -22.94
C ALA A 40 3.45 4.52 -21.67
N ALA A 41 2.13 4.35 -21.72
CA ALA A 41 1.28 4.65 -20.57
C ALA A 41 1.60 3.80 -19.30
N PRO A 42 1.82 2.47 -19.39
CA PRO A 42 2.24 1.69 -18.22
C PRO A 42 3.60 2.11 -17.68
N HIS A 43 4.56 2.42 -18.56
CA HIS A 43 5.90 2.85 -18.16
C HIS A 43 5.87 4.22 -17.47
N LEU A 44 5.13 5.17 -18.04
CA LEU A 44 4.92 6.49 -17.45
C LEU A 44 4.22 6.38 -16.10
N LYS A 45 3.16 5.55 -16.00
CA LYS A 45 2.50 5.28 -14.71
C LYS A 45 3.49 4.75 -13.68
N ALA A 46 4.32 3.76 -14.04
CA ALA A 46 5.33 3.22 -13.14
C ALA A 46 6.31 4.29 -12.64
N LEU A 47 6.80 5.16 -13.53
CA LEU A 47 7.70 6.27 -13.17
C LEU A 47 7.02 7.30 -12.25
N VAL A 48 5.76 7.65 -12.51
CA VAL A 48 4.99 8.56 -11.64
C VAL A 48 4.83 7.95 -10.27
N MET A 49 4.41 6.69 -10.23
CA MET A 49 4.14 5.97 -8.99
C MET A 49 5.41 5.79 -8.15
N GLU A 50 6.55 5.49 -8.78
CA GLU A 50 7.86 5.44 -8.11
C GLU A 50 8.23 6.80 -7.52
N HIS A 51 8.09 7.89 -8.29
CA HIS A 51 8.40 9.22 -7.80
C HIS A 51 7.49 9.63 -6.64
N TRP A 52 6.18 9.39 -6.78
CA TRP A 52 5.19 9.62 -5.73
C TRP A 52 5.53 8.84 -4.46
N ALA A 53 5.85 7.54 -4.57
CA ALA A 53 6.16 6.71 -3.41
C ALA A 53 7.41 7.19 -2.67
N VAL A 54 8.45 7.59 -3.40
CA VAL A 54 9.67 8.17 -2.82
C VAL A 54 9.37 9.49 -2.10
N GLU A 55 8.53 10.35 -2.68
CA GLU A 55 8.14 11.61 -2.07
C GLU A 55 7.33 11.37 -0.78
N GLN A 56 6.32 10.49 -0.82
CA GLN A 56 5.54 10.13 0.37
C GLN A 56 6.42 9.52 1.46
N TRP A 57 7.35 8.65 1.08
CA TRP A 57 8.30 8.07 2.03
C TRP A 57 9.19 9.13 2.67
N SER A 58 9.70 10.09 1.88
CA SER A 58 10.49 11.21 2.42
C SER A 58 9.68 12.03 3.43
N GLN A 59 8.43 12.37 3.10
CA GLN A 59 7.54 13.12 3.99
C GLN A 59 7.26 12.36 5.30
N LEU A 60 7.14 11.03 5.24
CA LEU A 60 6.99 10.19 6.44
C LEU A 60 8.26 10.23 7.31
N MET A 61 9.43 10.15 6.68
CA MET A 61 10.71 10.13 7.38
C MET A 61 11.12 11.49 7.95
N ASP A 62 10.54 12.59 7.47
CA ASP A 62 10.76 13.95 8.02
C ASP A 62 10.14 14.14 9.41
N ASN A 63 9.21 13.27 9.83
CA ASN A 63 8.63 13.27 11.18
C ASN A 63 8.56 11.84 11.77
N PRO A 64 9.71 11.26 12.14
CA PRO A 64 9.79 9.87 12.58
C PRO A 64 9.16 9.63 13.96
N GLN A 65 8.84 10.67 14.73
CA GLN A 65 8.17 10.55 16.03
C GLN A 65 6.65 10.34 15.92
N ARG A 66 6.11 10.27 14.70
CA ARG A 66 4.67 10.08 14.46
C ARG A 66 4.23 8.68 14.92
N MET A 67 3.20 8.64 15.78
CA MET A 67 2.71 7.40 16.42
C MET A 67 2.23 6.32 15.43
N ASN A 68 1.80 6.69 14.24
CA ASN A 68 1.26 5.77 13.24
C ASN A 68 2.19 5.55 12.03
N LEU A 69 3.50 5.75 12.20
CA LEU A 69 4.48 5.65 11.12
C LEU A 69 4.43 4.30 10.36
N LEU A 70 4.25 3.19 11.09
CA LEU A 70 4.15 1.85 10.50
C LEU A 70 2.91 1.69 9.62
N GLU A 71 1.76 2.16 10.10
CA GLU A 71 0.49 2.13 9.39
C GLU A 71 0.56 2.97 8.10
N GLU A 72 1.06 4.20 8.20
CA GLU A 72 1.21 5.09 7.04
C GLU A 72 2.19 4.53 5.99
N GLY A 73 3.31 3.96 6.44
CA GLY A 73 4.28 3.32 5.53
C GLY A 73 3.67 2.13 4.79
N ALA A 74 2.84 1.32 5.45
CA ALA A 74 2.14 0.21 4.82
C ALA A 74 1.11 0.68 3.78
N PHE A 75 0.46 1.82 4.01
CA PHE A 75 -0.43 2.43 3.01
C PHE A 75 0.33 2.95 1.80
N VAL A 76 1.49 3.59 1.99
CA VAL A 76 2.34 4.03 0.86
C VAL A 76 2.73 2.85 -0.02
N VAL A 77 3.16 1.73 0.58
CA VAL A 77 3.50 0.50 -0.17
C VAL A 77 2.29 -0.02 -0.96
N SER A 78 1.11 -0.04 -0.35
CA SER A 78 -0.11 -0.55 -0.99
C SER A 78 -0.58 0.37 -2.13
N GLN A 79 -0.53 1.69 -1.91
CA GLN A 79 -0.87 2.69 -2.92
C GLN A 79 0.13 2.74 -4.06
N TRP A 80 1.41 2.41 -3.80
CA TRP A 80 2.42 2.27 -4.84
C TRP A 80 2.09 1.12 -5.80
N ALA A 81 1.58 0.01 -5.28
CA ALA A 81 1.10 -1.13 -6.08
C ALA A 81 -0.24 -0.83 -6.77
N ASP A 82 -1.17 -0.16 -6.08
CA ASP A 82 -2.48 0.21 -6.57
C ASP A 82 -2.89 1.61 -6.06
N PRO A 83 -2.82 2.67 -6.89
CA PRO A 83 -3.14 4.02 -6.45
C PRO A 83 -4.60 4.21 -6.04
N GLN A 84 -5.49 3.25 -6.34
CA GLN A 84 -6.91 3.33 -5.99
C GLN A 84 -7.24 2.77 -4.59
N VAL A 85 -6.23 2.39 -3.81
CA VAL A 85 -6.42 1.86 -2.45
C VAL A 85 -7.20 2.84 -1.58
N ASP A 86 -8.32 2.36 -1.03
CA ASP A 86 -9.15 3.08 -0.07
C ASP A 86 -8.55 2.95 1.34
N VAL A 87 -7.69 3.91 1.67
CA VAL A 87 -7.02 3.98 2.96
C VAL A 87 -8.02 4.14 4.12
N ALA A 88 -9.11 4.89 3.92
CA ALA A 88 -10.10 5.12 4.97
C ALA A 88 -10.81 3.80 5.35
N ARG A 89 -11.12 2.96 4.35
CA ARG A 89 -11.63 1.61 4.58
C ARG A 89 -10.63 0.73 5.32
N CYS A 90 -9.35 0.77 4.96
CA CYS A 90 -8.32 -0.01 5.64
C CYS A 90 -8.20 0.37 7.12
N ARG A 91 -8.18 1.68 7.44
CA ARG A 91 -8.19 2.17 8.82
C ARG A 91 -9.40 1.71 9.61
N LYS A 92 -10.58 1.71 8.97
CA LYS A 92 -11.80 1.19 9.59
C LYS A 92 -11.65 -0.30 9.94
N MET A 93 -11.11 -1.11 9.03
CA MET A 93 -10.87 -2.54 9.28
C MET A 93 -9.90 -2.77 10.44
N LEU A 94 -8.82 -1.98 10.53
CA LEU A 94 -7.89 -2.02 11.67
C LEU A 94 -8.60 -1.61 12.98
N GLY A 95 -9.42 -0.56 12.94
CA GLY A 95 -10.24 -0.16 14.09
C GLY A 95 -11.19 -1.27 14.57
N ASP A 96 -11.83 -1.98 13.64
CA ASP A 96 -12.70 -3.11 13.95
C ASP A 96 -11.92 -4.27 14.63
N ILE A 97 -10.64 -4.48 14.26
CA ILE A 97 -9.75 -5.45 14.91
C ILE A 97 -9.43 -4.98 16.34
N VAL A 98 -9.04 -3.72 16.51
CA VAL A 98 -8.74 -3.12 17.82
C VAL A 98 -9.92 -3.27 18.77
N ASP A 99 -11.14 -3.00 18.31
CA ASP A 99 -12.35 -3.12 19.11
C ASP A 99 -12.69 -4.56 19.50
N ARG A 100 -12.31 -5.55 18.68
CA ARG A 100 -12.43 -6.97 19.04
C ARG A 100 -11.42 -7.36 20.11
N VAL A 101 -10.15 -6.96 19.95
CA VAL A 101 -9.10 -7.24 20.95
C VAL A 101 -9.47 -6.62 22.29
N ARG A 102 -9.94 -5.37 22.32
CA ARG A 102 -10.38 -4.68 23.56
C ARG A 102 -11.54 -5.35 24.28
N LYS A 103 -12.33 -6.19 23.60
CA LYS A 103 -13.40 -6.99 24.23
C LYS A 103 -12.88 -8.27 24.88
N GLN A 104 -11.69 -8.74 24.48
CA GLN A 104 -11.07 -9.98 24.93
C GLN A 104 -10.13 -9.78 26.13
N VAL A 105 -9.58 -8.57 26.29
CA VAL A 105 -8.57 -8.27 27.32
C VAL A 105 -8.86 -6.93 28.01
N ASP A 106 -8.73 -6.92 29.34
CA ASP A 106 -8.83 -5.69 30.12
C ASP A 106 -7.62 -4.79 29.84
N SER A 107 -7.86 -3.48 29.71
CA SER A 107 -6.82 -2.47 29.49
C SER A 107 -5.66 -2.46 30.49
N ARG A 108 -5.84 -3.04 31.70
CA ARG A 108 -4.83 -3.15 32.76
C ARG A 108 -4.19 -4.53 32.85
N ALA A 109 -4.54 -5.46 31.97
CA ALA A 109 -3.95 -6.79 31.94
C ALA A 109 -2.46 -6.74 31.55
N SER A 110 -1.74 -7.84 31.77
CA SER A 110 -0.33 -7.92 31.40
C SER A 110 -0.13 -7.87 29.89
N THR A 111 1.10 -7.59 29.46
CA THR A 111 1.48 -7.59 28.04
C THR A 111 1.22 -8.96 27.39
N GLU A 112 1.51 -10.05 28.09
CA GLU A 112 1.27 -11.41 27.61
C GLU A 112 -0.21 -11.67 27.36
N ALA A 113 -1.09 -11.16 28.23
CA ALA A 113 -2.54 -11.27 28.05
C ALA A 113 -3.01 -10.48 26.81
N HIS A 114 -2.43 -9.31 26.54
CA HIS A 114 -2.71 -8.56 25.32
C HIS A 114 -2.23 -9.29 24.07
N ILE A 115 -1.02 -9.88 24.10
CA ILE A 115 -0.49 -10.68 22.99
C ILE A 115 -1.38 -11.88 22.71
N GLU A 116 -1.81 -12.60 23.74
CA GLU A 116 -2.69 -13.76 23.55
C GLU A 116 -4.05 -13.33 22.99
N ALA A 117 -4.63 -12.22 23.47
CA ALA A 117 -5.88 -11.68 22.93
C ALA A 117 -5.74 -11.27 21.45
N MET A 118 -4.64 -10.62 21.07
CA MET A 118 -4.35 -10.28 19.67
C MET A 118 -4.23 -11.55 18.82
N ARG A 119 -3.49 -12.56 19.31
CA ARG A 119 -3.31 -13.83 18.61
C ARG A 119 -4.64 -14.57 18.41
N VAL A 120 -5.48 -14.65 19.44
CA VAL A 120 -6.82 -15.26 19.34
C VAL A 120 -7.68 -14.52 18.32
N VAL A 121 -7.78 -13.20 18.41
CA VAL A 121 -8.61 -12.41 17.48
C VAL A 121 -8.12 -12.55 16.04
N LEU A 122 -6.82 -12.36 15.80
CA LEU A 122 -6.27 -12.35 14.43
C LEU A 122 -6.26 -13.75 13.82
N PHE A 123 -5.69 -14.75 14.50
CA PHE A 123 -5.42 -16.05 13.89
C PHE A 123 -6.54 -17.06 14.16
N ASP A 124 -7.13 -17.07 15.35
CA ASP A 124 -8.14 -18.06 15.71
C ASP A 124 -9.55 -17.63 15.29
N GLU A 125 -9.93 -16.36 15.46
CA GLU A 125 -11.26 -15.86 15.09
C GLU A 125 -11.33 -15.34 13.67
N MET A 126 -10.41 -14.44 13.31
CA MET A 126 -10.42 -13.80 12.00
C MET A 126 -9.73 -14.64 10.94
N LYS A 127 -8.98 -15.69 11.30
CA LYS A 127 -8.33 -16.61 10.37
C LYS A 127 -7.32 -15.93 9.47
N PHE A 128 -6.59 -14.94 9.98
CA PHE A 128 -5.38 -14.49 9.32
C PHE A 128 -4.40 -15.67 9.20
N CYS A 129 -3.73 -15.80 8.06
CA CYS A 129 -2.75 -16.85 7.86
C CYS A 129 -1.68 -16.45 6.83
N GLY A 130 -0.55 -17.16 6.90
CA GLY A 130 0.48 -17.07 5.87
C GLY A 130 0.01 -17.69 4.55
N ASP A 131 0.37 -17.10 3.41
CA ASP A 131 0.18 -17.72 2.10
C ASP A 131 1.52 -18.23 1.54
N SER A 132 1.92 -19.41 2.00
CA SER A 132 3.17 -20.05 1.54
C SER A 132 3.11 -20.50 0.09
N ASP A 133 1.92 -20.84 -0.40
CA ASP A 133 1.71 -21.34 -1.75
C ASP A 133 1.92 -20.23 -2.79
N ASN A 134 1.58 -18.98 -2.42
CA ASN A 134 1.74 -17.79 -3.25
C ASN A 134 2.65 -16.76 -2.57
N TYR A 135 3.75 -17.20 -1.97
CA TYR A 135 4.63 -16.35 -1.16
C TYR A 135 5.12 -15.08 -1.89
N TYR A 136 5.39 -15.17 -3.19
CA TYR A 136 5.88 -14.06 -4.03
C TYR A 136 4.77 -13.22 -4.68
N ASP A 137 3.49 -13.51 -4.40
CA ASP A 137 2.41 -12.64 -4.84
C ASP A 137 2.52 -11.29 -4.12
N THR A 138 2.61 -10.21 -4.90
CA THR A 138 2.74 -8.85 -4.39
C THR A 138 1.55 -8.44 -3.52
N CYS A 139 0.37 -9.04 -3.74
CA CYS A 139 -0.81 -8.83 -2.91
C CYS A 139 -0.56 -9.27 -1.46
N ASN A 140 0.28 -10.27 -1.22
CA ASN A 140 0.59 -10.74 0.15
C ASN A 140 1.49 -9.76 0.92
N SER A 141 1.98 -8.72 0.24
CA SER A 141 2.77 -7.64 0.85
C SER A 141 1.98 -6.34 1.09
N CYS A 142 0.81 -6.17 0.44
CA CYS A 142 0.01 -4.94 0.48
C CYS A 142 -1.09 -5.01 1.55
N ILE A 143 -1.13 -4.06 2.48
CA ILE A 143 -2.01 -4.12 3.66
C ILE A 143 -3.50 -4.11 3.30
N ASP A 144 -3.90 -3.43 2.23
CA ASP A 144 -5.29 -3.44 1.75
C ASP A 144 -5.73 -4.86 1.35
N LYS A 145 -4.85 -5.58 0.64
CA LYS A 145 -5.09 -6.95 0.21
C LYS A 145 -5.03 -7.89 1.41
N VAL A 146 -4.01 -7.80 2.26
CA VAL A 146 -3.87 -8.62 3.47
C VAL A 146 -5.09 -8.48 4.39
N LEU A 147 -5.59 -7.27 4.61
CA LEU A 147 -6.81 -7.05 5.40
C LEU A 147 -8.05 -7.69 4.76
N SER A 148 -8.16 -7.65 3.43
CA SER A 148 -9.32 -8.17 2.70
C SER A 148 -9.33 -9.70 2.55
N THR A 149 -8.17 -10.29 2.26
CA THR A 149 -7.99 -11.74 2.04
C THR A 149 -7.68 -12.49 3.32
N ARG A 150 -7.17 -11.77 4.33
CA ARG A 150 -6.59 -12.30 5.57
C ARG A 150 -5.39 -13.20 5.32
N LYS A 151 -4.73 -13.01 4.18
CA LYS A 151 -3.56 -13.75 3.75
C LYS A 151 -2.41 -12.79 3.51
N GLY A 152 -1.22 -13.14 3.97
CA GLY A 152 -0.03 -12.31 3.77
C GLY A 152 1.27 -13.06 3.99
N ILE A 153 2.40 -12.37 3.79
CA ILE A 153 3.71 -12.85 4.26
C ILE A 153 3.89 -12.54 5.75
N PRO A 154 4.80 -13.24 6.46
CA PRO A 154 5.01 -13.02 7.90
C PRO A 154 5.26 -11.55 8.29
N LEU A 155 5.97 -10.80 7.44
CA LEU A 155 6.24 -9.38 7.65
C LEU A 155 4.93 -8.56 7.64
N SER A 156 4.13 -8.68 6.58
CA SER A 156 2.89 -7.91 6.46
C SER A 156 1.83 -8.33 7.47
N LEU A 157 1.82 -9.59 7.91
CA LEU A 157 0.96 -10.03 9.02
C LEU A 157 1.39 -9.43 10.37
N SER A 158 2.68 -9.12 10.54
CA SER A 158 3.17 -8.46 11.75
C SER A 158 2.88 -6.95 11.79
N VAL A 159 2.52 -6.37 10.64
CA VAL A 159 2.10 -4.96 10.52
C VAL A 159 0.65 -4.77 10.97
N VAL A 160 -0.19 -5.80 10.77
CA VAL A 160 -1.61 -5.82 11.17
C VAL A 160 -1.75 -6.05 12.67
#